data_AF-A0A1X0AY66-F1
#
_entry.id   AF-A0A1X0AY66-F1
#
_cell.length_a   1.000
_cell.length_b   1.000
_cell.length_c   1.000
_cell.angle_alpha   90.00
_cell.angle_beta   90.00
_cell.angle_gamma   90.00
#
_symmetry.space_group_name_H-M   'P 1'
#
loop_
_entity.id
_entity.type
_entity.pdbx_description
1 polymer ?
#
loop_
_entity_poly.entity_id
_entity_poly.type
_entity_poly.pdbx_seq_one_letter_code
_entity_poly.pdbx_strand_id
1 'polypeptide(L)'
;MTVMSRRRFLGTGTAAALGAFSAGWWVHPSAEESEARAHYPAIVIGSGYGGGVSALRLAEAGIETLLLEKGRLWDTPDADGTRFTKMLPADTRAGWFSSVPPSLVTSFQGFSIDAVARNSPSPQPVQAGICDKTSHGAHQVFRGIGVGGGSLINAAVAAVPTARQIDECFPDIAVDEFLGTYIERAKRTLRISYRDMDWFERTPWFQFARVGREYAAAAGYPVDYNGSAYSFDYMLDEEAGKVERSALAFEQQFGNNHGRTGSVDQTYIASALATGQVTLRPLTEVTAVRREGREYVVSTRSIDRWGNETGRSEIGCERLFLSAGVLGTNQILLRARETGALPDLNDAVGSGCGNNGDVMVAHWLKNNDPAGTQQSLLGLINLDGRDDPENPVYATMFSLPLPVETFMLGYYVMVKTGDRAAITYDRASDSIAIDWPAAYTDHLTERSRSVFDKLTRANGVEYRDDIFSGEVFAPNTVHPLGGCVRGDVTDAFGRVKGYDGLYVNDASLIPGYLGCNPFMSITALAERNIEAVLQGRD
;
A
#
# COMPACT_ATOMS: atom_id res chain seq x y z
N MET A 1 -53.20 55.41 44.20
CA MET A 1 -53.65 54.13 44.77
C MET A 1 -52.42 53.21 44.82
N THR A 2 -51.74 53.08 45.96
CA THR A 2 -51.91 52.02 47.00
C THR A 2 -51.59 50.61 46.43
N VAL A 3 -50.78 49.70 47.00
CA VAL A 3 -50.21 49.43 48.36
C VAL A 3 -49.16 48.29 48.18
N MET A 4 -47.90 48.39 48.64
CA MET A 4 -47.28 47.87 49.89
C MET A 4 -47.58 46.39 50.26
N SER A 5 -46.62 45.53 50.65
CA SER A 5 -45.87 45.49 51.95
C SER A 5 -44.80 44.35 51.88
N ARG A 6 -43.49 44.50 52.24
CA ARG A 6 -42.77 44.54 53.57
C ARG A 6 -43.03 43.30 54.45
N ARG A 7 -42.06 42.59 55.09
CA ARG A 7 -40.86 42.90 55.96
C ARG A 7 -39.89 41.69 55.96
N ARG A 8 -38.54 41.80 55.89
CA ARG A 8 -37.49 42.24 56.87
C ARG A 8 -37.25 41.32 58.09
N PHE A 9 -36.00 40.89 58.29
CA PHE A 9 -35.17 41.40 59.40
C PHE A 9 -33.65 41.27 59.15
N LEU A 10 -32.90 42.18 59.76
CA LEU A 10 -31.52 42.63 59.50
C LEU A 10 -30.75 42.68 60.82
N GLY A 11 -29.41 42.73 60.73
CA GLY A 11 -28.49 43.20 61.78
C GLY A 11 -27.38 42.19 62.02
N THR A 12 -26.09 42.51 62.07
CA THR A 12 -25.32 43.74 62.37
C THR A 12 -23.89 43.47 61.84
N GLY A 13 -23.14 44.40 61.24
CA GLY A 13 -22.52 45.55 61.88
C GLY A 13 -20.98 45.37 61.92
N THR A 14 -20.27 46.19 61.13
CA THR A 14 -18.91 46.76 61.35
C THR A 14 -17.73 45.86 61.80
N ALA A 15 -16.62 45.86 61.02
CA ALA A 15 -15.37 46.56 61.41
C ALA A 15 -14.15 46.23 60.52
N ALA A 16 -13.40 47.29 60.21
CA ALA A 16 -11.95 47.42 60.14
C ALA A 16 -11.11 46.56 59.16
N ALA A 17 -10.58 47.26 58.14
CA ALA A 17 -9.31 46.94 57.51
C ALA A 17 -8.14 47.28 58.46
N LEU A 18 -7.15 46.38 58.54
CA LEU A 18 -5.70 46.61 58.66
C LEU A 18 -5.03 45.29 59.09
N GLY A 19 -4.09 44.75 58.29
CA GLY A 19 -3.34 43.57 58.72
C GLY A 19 -2.38 42.96 57.70
N ALA A 20 -1.15 43.47 57.71
CA ALA A 20 0.11 42.74 57.54
C ALA A 20 0.40 41.96 56.24
N PHE A 21 1.38 42.49 55.49
CA PHE A 21 2.28 41.71 54.64
C PHE A 21 2.86 40.52 55.43
N SER A 22 2.55 39.31 54.98
CA SER A 22 3.34 38.12 55.27
C SER A 22 3.69 37.45 53.95
N ALA A 23 4.99 37.43 53.65
CA ALA A 23 5.56 36.71 52.53
C ALA A 23 5.43 35.20 52.81
N GLY A 24 4.29 34.62 52.44
CA GLY A 24 4.12 33.18 52.34
C GLY A 24 4.83 32.70 51.09
N TRP A 25 5.88 31.90 51.27
CA TRP A 25 6.49 31.12 50.20
C TRP A 25 5.43 30.17 49.67
N TRP A 26 4.92 30.45 48.48
CA TRP A 26 4.12 29.49 47.73
C TRP A 26 5.08 28.38 47.29
N VAL A 27 5.11 27.30 48.06
CA VAL A 27 5.61 26.02 47.58
C VAL A 27 4.65 25.61 46.47
N HIS A 28 5.03 25.86 45.22
CA HIS A 28 4.44 25.16 44.10
C HIS A 28 4.64 23.67 44.35
N PRO A 29 3.61 22.82 44.33
CA PRO A 29 3.84 21.40 44.20
C PRO A 29 4.60 21.20 42.89
N SER A 30 5.87 20.87 43.04
CA SER A 30 6.78 20.49 41.97
C SER A 30 6.31 19.17 41.37
N ALA A 31 6.31 19.14 40.04
CA ALA A 31 6.15 17.97 39.19
C ALA A 31 4.81 17.24 39.34
N GLU A 32 3.92 17.46 38.37
CA GLU A 32 3.12 16.34 37.87
C GLU A 32 4.10 15.20 37.60
N GLU A 33 3.99 14.10 38.36
CA GLU A 33 4.59 12.83 37.97
C GLU A 33 4.07 12.54 36.56
N SER A 34 4.92 12.78 35.56
CA SER A 34 4.70 12.31 34.20
C SER A 34 4.35 10.84 34.31
N GLU A 35 3.13 10.44 33.94
CA GLU A 35 2.81 9.03 33.75
C GLU A 35 3.94 8.42 32.90
N ALA A 36 4.54 7.33 33.40
CA ALA A 36 5.67 6.72 32.73
C ALA A 36 5.23 6.30 31.32
N ARG A 37 5.94 6.84 30.30
CA ARG A 37 5.65 6.55 28.90
C ARG A 37 5.73 5.04 28.67
N ALA A 38 4.76 4.47 27.95
CA ALA A 38 4.84 3.08 27.53
C ALA A 38 6.10 2.86 26.67
N HIS A 39 6.77 1.73 26.87
CA HIS A 39 8.02 1.41 26.19
C HIS A 39 7.96 -0.01 25.60
N TYR A 40 8.49 -0.18 24.39
CA TYR A 40 8.63 -1.47 23.71
C TYR A 40 10.06 -1.68 23.23
N PRO A 41 10.62 -2.89 23.29
CA PRO A 41 11.93 -3.18 22.68
C PRO A 41 11.98 -2.82 21.19
N ALA A 42 10.91 -3.14 20.45
CA ALA A 42 10.78 -2.76 19.05
C ALA A 42 9.39 -2.17 18.73
N ILE A 43 9.39 -1.16 17.85
CA ILE A 43 8.17 -0.66 17.19
C ILE A 43 8.32 -0.87 15.68
N VAL A 44 7.28 -1.42 15.04
CA VAL A 44 7.13 -1.49 13.60
C VAL A 44 5.99 -0.57 13.18
N ILE A 45 6.26 0.37 12.27
CA ILE A 45 5.25 1.29 11.74
C ILE A 45 4.82 0.81 10.35
N GLY A 46 3.53 0.53 10.19
CA GLY A 46 2.93 0.00 8.96
C GLY A 46 2.97 -1.52 8.90
N SER A 47 1.89 -2.11 8.40
CA SER A 47 1.65 -3.57 8.43
C SER A 47 1.61 -4.22 7.04
N GLY A 48 2.17 -3.56 6.03
CA GLY A 48 2.35 -4.13 4.69
C GLY A 48 3.42 -5.24 4.64
N TYR A 49 3.87 -5.62 3.43
CA TYR A 49 4.85 -6.69 3.23
C TYR A 49 6.08 -6.59 4.14
N GLY A 50 6.73 -5.42 4.17
CA GLY A 50 7.87 -5.15 5.04
C GLY A 50 7.55 -5.22 6.53
N GLY A 51 6.40 -4.66 6.91
CA GLY A 51 5.95 -4.60 8.30
C GLY A 51 5.61 -5.97 8.86
N GLY A 52 4.90 -6.79 8.09
CA GLY A 52 4.57 -8.17 8.46
C GLY A 52 5.82 -9.04 8.61
N VAL A 53 6.77 -8.93 7.68
CA VAL A 53 8.05 -9.64 7.76
C VAL A 53 8.80 -9.22 9.03
N SER A 54 9.02 -7.91 9.23
CA SER A 54 9.73 -7.41 10.41
C SER A 54 9.07 -7.87 11.71
N ALA A 55 7.74 -7.72 11.83
CA ALA A 55 7.01 -8.12 13.03
C ALA A 55 7.14 -9.62 13.32
N LEU A 56 7.00 -10.47 12.30
CA LEU A 56 7.14 -11.92 12.49
C LEU A 56 8.55 -12.30 12.93
N ARG A 57 9.59 -11.80 12.25
CA ARG A 57 10.97 -12.21 12.54
C ARG A 57 11.48 -11.67 13.87
N LEU A 58 11.08 -10.46 14.26
CA LEU A 58 11.35 -9.94 15.61
C LEU A 58 10.69 -10.81 16.68
N ALA A 59 9.42 -11.18 16.48
CA ALA A 59 8.66 -12.01 17.40
C ALA A 59 9.23 -13.43 17.54
N GLU A 60 9.63 -14.06 16.43
CA GLU A 60 10.31 -15.36 16.44
C GLU A 60 11.68 -15.30 17.14
N ALA A 61 12.34 -14.14 17.11
CA ALA A 61 13.55 -13.87 17.88
C ALA A 61 13.29 -13.54 19.36
N GLY A 62 12.02 -13.57 19.82
CA GLY A 62 11.62 -13.30 21.20
C GLY A 62 11.62 -11.82 21.57
N ILE A 63 11.59 -10.91 20.58
CA ILE A 63 11.59 -9.47 20.80
C ILE A 63 10.13 -8.97 20.83
N GLU A 64 9.71 -8.49 22.00
CA GLU A 64 8.39 -7.86 22.14
C GLU A 64 8.29 -6.66 21.20
N THR A 65 7.23 -6.68 20.38
CA THR A 65 7.07 -5.75 19.26
C THR A 65 5.69 -5.11 19.29
N LEU A 66 5.64 -3.79 19.21
CA LEU A 66 4.42 -3.04 18.91
C LEU A 66 4.32 -2.79 17.41
N LEU A 67 3.25 -3.27 16.79
CA LEU A 67 2.93 -3.01 15.38
C LEU A 67 1.83 -1.94 15.29
N LEU A 68 2.13 -0.81 14.67
CA LEU A 68 1.21 0.31 14.47
C LEU A 68 0.69 0.32 13.03
N GLU A 69 -0.63 0.36 12.86
CA GLU A 69 -1.27 0.47 11.55
C GLU A 69 -2.31 1.59 11.56
N LYS A 70 -2.25 2.48 10.58
CA LYS A 70 -3.19 3.61 10.50
C LYS A 70 -4.60 3.18 10.05
N GLY A 71 -4.71 2.10 9.29
CA GLY A 71 -5.96 1.56 8.79
C GLY A 71 -6.64 0.55 9.70
N ARG A 72 -7.80 0.04 9.25
CA ARG A 72 -8.60 -0.95 9.98
C ARG A 72 -7.94 -2.33 9.97
N LEU A 73 -8.21 -3.11 11.01
CA LEU A 73 -8.18 -4.57 10.92
C LEU A 73 -9.48 -5.02 10.24
N TRP A 74 -9.37 -5.74 9.13
CA TRP A 74 -10.51 -6.25 8.35
C TRP A 74 -10.75 -7.74 8.66
N ASP A 75 -10.95 -8.06 9.94
CA ASP A 75 -11.14 -9.42 10.46
C ASP A 75 -12.61 -9.79 10.64
N THR A 76 -13.46 -8.81 10.92
CA THR A 76 -14.91 -9.01 11.11
C THR A 76 -15.74 -8.45 9.96
N PRO A 77 -16.79 -9.15 9.49
CA PRO A 77 -17.77 -8.55 8.59
C PRO A 77 -18.47 -7.34 9.19
N ASP A 78 -18.86 -6.39 8.33
CA ASP A 78 -19.74 -5.29 8.70
C ASP A 78 -21.21 -5.77 8.72
N ALA A 79 -22.16 -4.84 8.96
CA ALA A 79 -23.58 -5.16 9.16
C ALA A 79 -24.26 -5.88 7.97
N ASP A 80 -23.67 -5.81 6.78
CA ASP A 80 -24.15 -6.50 5.58
C ASP A 80 -23.61 -7.93 5.43
N GLY A 81 -22.83 -8.42 6.40
CA GLY A 81 -22.26 -9.76 6.40
C GLY A 81 -20.98 -9.90 5.58
N THR A 82 -20.44 -8.82 5.03
CA THR A 82 -19.18 -8.84 4.26
C THR A 82 -18.10 -7.98 4.90
N ARG A 83 -16.83 -8.37 4.71
CA ARG A 83 -15.67 -7.56 5.14
C ARG A 83 -15.37 -6.48 4.12
N PHE A 84 -15.36 -6.86 2.85
CA PHE A 84 -14.97 -6.02 1.74
C PHE A 84 -16.15 -5.76 0.80
N THR A 85 -16.15 -4.58 0.18
CA THR A 85 -17.13 -4.21 -0.84
C THR A 85 -16.70 -4.72 -2.21
N LYS A 86 -17.67 -4.90 -3.11
CA LYS A 86 -17.38 -5.21 -4.53
C LYS A 86 -16.83 -3.99 -5.24
N MET A 87 -16.21 -4.18 -6.40
CA MET A 87 -15.82 -3.04 -7.24
C MET A 87 -17.02 -2.34 -7.89
N LEU A 88 -18.13 -3.06 -8.10
CA LEU A 88 -19.36 -2.48 -8.63
C LEU A 88 -20.60 -3.25 -8.13
N PRO A 89 -21.57 -2.59 -7.47
CA PRO A 89 -21.43 -1.28 -6.84
C PRO A 89 -20.45 -1.35 -5.66
N ALA A 90 -19.60 -0.33 -5.54
CA ALA A 90 -18.74 -0.13 -4.37
C ALA A 90 -19.43 0.78 -3.35
N ASP A 91 -19.15 0.56 -2.07
CA ASP A 91 -19.58 1.44 -0.97
C ASP A 91 -18.39 2.17 -0.32
N THR A 92 -18.64 2.89 0.78
CA THR A 92 -17.63 3.71 1.46
C THR A 92 -16.49 2.91 2.11
N ARG A 93 -16.53 1.57 2.14
CA ARG A 93 -15.38 0.73 2.50
C ARG A 93 -14.27 0.80 1.45
N ALA A 94 -14.58 1.17 0.21
CA ALA A 94 -13.60 1.23 -0.88
C ALA A 94 -12.53 2.32 -0.67
N GLY A 95 -12.95 3.53 -0.32
CA GLY A 95 -12.07 4.71 -0.28
C GLY A 95 -11.73 5.17 1.14
N TRP A 96 -10.45 5.38 1.43
CA TRP A 96 -9.97 6.00 2.67
C TRP A 96 -10.53 7.41 2.81
N PHE A 97 -11.51 7.58 3.69
CA PHE A 97 -12.24 8.82 3.90
C PHE A 97 -12.75 9.48 2.61
N SER A 98 -13.21 8.68 1.65
CA SER A 98 -13.77 9.15 0.39
C SER A 98 -15.18 8.62 0.16
N SER A 99 -16.07 9.48 -0.35
CA SER A 99 -17.41 9.09 -0.83
C SER A 99 -17.40 8.56 -2.26
N VAL A 100 -16.30 8.80 -3.01
CA VAL A 100 -16.10 8.28 -4.37
C VAL A 100 -15.06 7.16 -4.29
N PRO A 101 -15.39 5.93 -4.74
CA PRO A 101 -14.47 4.81 -4.68
C PRO A 101 -13.25 5.08 -5.59
N PRO A 102 -12.01 4.88 -5.10
CA PRO A 102 -10.82 4.98 -5.93
C PRO A 102 -10.89 3.98 -7.08
N SER A 103 -10.79 4.42 -8.34
CA SER A 103 -10.82 3.50 -9.49
C SER A 103 -9.61 3.69 -10.40
N LEU A 104 -9.05 2.55 -10.85
CA LEU A 104 -8.02 2.47 -11.88
C LEU A 104 -8.64 2.61 -13.29
N VAL A 105 -9.81 2.01 -13.49
CA VAL A 105 -10.64 2.20 -14.69
C VAL A 105 -11.63 3.32 -14.41
N THR A 106 -11.45 4.48 -15.05
CA THR A 106 -12.20 5.69 -14.69
C THR A 106 -13.48 5.88 -15.51
N SER A 107 -13.58 5.21 -16.65
CA SER A 107 -14.78 5.24 -17.48
C SER A 107 -15.01 3.93 -18.25
N PHE A 108 -16.20 3.78 -18.81
CA PHE A 108 -16.50 2.76 -19.82
C PHE A 108 -17.64 3.25 -20.69
N GLN A 109 -17.48 3.23 -22.03
CA GLN A 109 -18.53 3.62 -23.00
C GLN A 109 -19.23 4.96 -22.66
N GLY A 110 -18.45 5.98 -22.28
CA GLY A 110 -18.96 7.32 -21.95
C GLY A 110 -19.52 7.47 -20.53
N PHE A 111 -19.58 6.41 -19.73
CA PHE A 111 -19.96 6.47 -18.33
C PHE A 111 -18.72 6.63 -17.45
N SER A 112 -18.67 7.69 -16.64
CA SER A 112 -17.61 7.88 -15.64
C SER A 112 -17.97 7.18 -14.33
N ILE A 113 -17.03 6.43 -13.76
CA ILE A 113 -17.21 5.77 -12.45
C ILE A 113 -17.47 6.80 -11.35
N ASP A 114 -16.75 7.92 -11.36
CA ASP A 114 -16.97 9.00 -10.41
C ASP A 114 -18.36 9.61 -10.54
N ALA A 115 -18.86 9.78 -11.77
CA ALA A 115 -20.20 10.30 -12.01
C ALA A 115 -21.27 9.31 -11.51
N VAL A 116 -21.08 8.01 -11.74
CA VAL A 116 -21.96 6.95 -11.22
C VAL A 116 -22.00 7.00 -9.69
N ALA A 117 -20.83 7.02 -9.04
CA ALA A 117 -20.74 7.07 -7.58
C ALA A 117 -21.39 8.33 -6.98
N ARG A 118 -21.24 9.49 -7.63
CA ARG A 118 -21.89 10.75 -7.19
C ARG A 118 -23.40 10.73 -7.35
N ASN A 119 -23.92 10.07 -8.40
CA ASN A 119 -25.36 9.99 -8.66
C ASN A 119 -26.05 8.83 -7.92
N SER A 120 -25.28 7.88 -7.40
CA SER A 120 -25.77 6.75 -6.59
C SER A 120 -24.86 6.56 -5.38
N PRO A 121 -24.85 7.52 -4.45
CA PRO A 121 -23.96 7.48 -3.30
C PRO A 121 -24.31 6.30 -2.40
N SER A 122 -23.27 5.74 -1.78
CA SER A 122 -23.43 4.74 -0.72
C SER A 122 -24.32 5.29 0.41
N PRO A 123 -25.25 4.48 0.95
CA PRO A 123 -26.05 4.87 2.11
C PRO A 123 -25.23 4.88 3.42
N GLN A 124 -24.05 4.26 3.42
CA GLN A 124 -23.15 4.26 4.57
C GLN A 124 -22.32 5.55 4.64
N PRO A 125 -22.05 6.10 5.84
CA PRO A 125 -21.13 7.23 6.00
C PRO A 125 -19.75 6.95 5.43
N VAL A 126 -19.04 8.02 5.07
CA VAL A 126 -17.61 7.96 4.76
C VAL A 126 -16.85 7.42 5.98
N GLN A 127 -15.85 6.59 5.73
CA GLN A 127 -15.17 5.82 6.76
C GLN A 127 -13.71 5.57 6.42
N ALA A 128 -13.00 4.95 7.35
CA ALA A 128 -11.65 4.42 7.18
C ALA A 128 -11.64 3.24 6.17
N GLY A 129 -11.80 3.54 4.87
CA GLY A 129 -11.84 2.58 3.78
C GLY A 129 -10.46 2.00 3.41
N ILE A 130 -10.44 0.98 2.56
CA ILE A 130 -9.25 0.14 2.36
C ILE A 130 -8.24 0.68 1.34
N CYS A 131 -8.66 1.56 0.42
CA CYS A 131 -7.83 2.05 -0.67
C CYS A 131 -7.76 3.57 -0.66
N ASP A 132 -6.57 4.11 -0.90
CA ASP A 132 -6.33 5.54 -1.05
C ASP A 132 -5.75 5.83 -2.42
N LYS A 133 -6.26 6.89 -3.06
CA LYS A 133 -5.82 7.39 -4.36
C LYS A 133 -5.47 8.85 -4.21
N THR A 134 -4.19 9.16 -4.38
CA THR A 134 -3.63 10.50 -4.22
C THR A 134 -2.98 10.96 -5.51
N SER A 135 -3.05 12.26 -5.79
CA SER A 135 -2.42 12.86 -6.98
C SER A 135 -1.13 13.56 -6.57
N HIS A 136 -0.07 13.33 -7.34
CA HIS A 136 1.25 13.92 -7.13
C HIS A 136 1.82 14.33 -8.49
N GLY A 137 1.81 15.63 -8.80
CA GLY A 137 2.19 16.12 -10.13
C GLY A 137 1.32 15.50 -11.24
N ALA A 138 1.95 15.04 -12.31
CA ALA A 138 1.29 14.39 -13.45
C ALA A 138 1.05 12.87 -13.23
N HIS A 139 0.90 12.44 -11.98
CA HIS A 139 0.84 11.04 -11.59
C HIS A 139 -0.15 10.78 -10.44
N GLN A 140 -0.71 9.57 -10.40
CA GLN A 140 -1.61 9.13 -9.33
C GLN A 140 -1.07 7.87 -8.66
N VAL A 141 -1.11 7.85 -7.33
CA VAL A 141 -0.63 6.74 -6.50
C VAL A 141 -1.80 6.09 -5.78
N PHE A 142 -1.91 4.77 -5.92
CA PHE A 142 -2.87 3.93 -5.21
C PHE A 142 -2.15 3.13 -4.12
N ARG A 143 -2.74 3.05 -2.93
CA ARG A 143 -2.20 2.27 -1.82
C ARG A 143 -3.28 1.66 -0.95
N GLY A 144 -2.97 0.49 -0.39
CA GLY A 144 -3.81 -0.16 0.61
C GLY A 144 -3.59 0.44 2.00
N ILE A 145 -4.67 0.67 2.74
CA ILE A 145 -4.67 1.17 4.11
C ILE A 145 -5.47 0.20 4.98
N GLY A 146 -4.79 -0.46 5.91
CA GLY A 146 -5.36 -1.54 6.71
C GLY A 146 -4.30 -2.53 7.14
N VAL A 147 -4.64 -3.41 8.08
CA VAL A 147 -3.74 -4.45 8.54
C VAL A 147 -3.46 -5.41 7.39
N GLY A 148 -2.22 -5.43 6.90
CA GLY A 148 -1.82 -6.14 5.67
C GLY A 148 -1.47 -5.22 4.49
N GLY A 149 -1.75 -3.91 4.60
CA GLY A 149 -1.41 -2.88 3.61
C GLY A 149 -1.85 -3.20 2.18
N GLY A 150 -0.97 -2.98 1.21
CA GLY A 150 -1.24 -3.22 -0.21
C GLY A 150 -1.58 -4.67 -0.58
N SER A 151 -1.27 -5.66 0.28
CA SER A 151 -1.61 -7.07 0.00
C SER A 151 -3.13 -7.33 -0.02
N LEU A 152 -3.90 -6.47 0.66
CA LEU A 152 -5.36 -6.53 0.70
C LEU A 152 -5.99 -6.14 -0.65
N ILE A 153 -5.37 -5.22 -1.40
CA ILE A 153 -6.00 -4.58 -2.57
C ILE A 153 -5.33 -4.89 -3.91
N ASN A 154 -4.15 -5.51 -3.93
CA ASN A 154 -3.43 -5.77 -5.18
C ASN A 154 -4.00 -6.97 -5.96
N ALA A 155 -3.55 -7.18 -7.19
CA ALA A 155 -4.07 -8.24 -8.07
C ALA A 155 -3.55 -9.66 -7.74
N ALA A 156 -2.86 -9.83 -6.60
CA ALA A 156 -2.20 -11.07 -6.15
C ALA A 156 -1.08 -11.62 -7.05
N VAL A 157 -0.65 -10.88 -8.07
CA VAL A 157 0.39 -11.31 -9.03
C VAL A 157 1.76 -11.49 -8.36
N ALA A 158 2.16 -12.73 -8.10
CA ALA A 158 3.44 -13.06 -7.46
C ALA A 158 4.58 -13.18 -8.48
N ALA A 159 4.87 -12.08 -9.18
CA ALA A 159 5.95 -12.04 -10.17
C ALA A 159 7.32 -12.23 -9.51
N VAL A 160 8.14 -13.10 -10.09
CA VAL A 160 9.54 -13.31 -9.66
C VAL A 160 10.43 -12.43 -10.54
N PRO A 161 11.31 -11.58 -9.96
CA PRO A 161 12.24 -10.78 -10.76
C PRO A 161 13.25 -11.67 -11.47
N THR A 162 13.70 -11.24 -12.65
CA THR A 162 14.80 -11.90 -13.36
C THR A 162 16.14 -11.61 -12.69
N ALA A 163 17.16 -12.41 -13.00
CA ALA A 163 18.55 -12.17 -12.55
C ALA A 163 19.02 -10.75 -12.91
N ARG A 164 18.76 -10.30 -14.14
CA ARG A 164 19.10 -8.94 -14.59
C ARG A 164 18.44 -7.85 -13.75
N GLN A 165 17.15 -8.03 -13.43
CA GLN A 165 16.43 -7.06 -12.58
C GLN A 165 16.99 -7.00 -11.17
N ILE A 166 17.44 -8.14 -10.62
CA ILE A 166 18.11 -8.18 -9.32
C ILE A 166 19.47 -7.47 -9.41
N ASP A 167 20.30 -7.79 -10.40
CA ASP A 167 21.61 -7.16 -10.57
C ASP A 167 21.49 -5.64 -10.75
N GLU A 168 20.47 -5.17 -11.48
CA GLU A 168 20.23 -3.73 -11.68
C GLU A 168 19.72 -3.03 -10.41
N CYS A 169 18.83 -3.66 -9.64
CA CYS A 169 18.26 -3.04 -8.43
C CYS A 169 19.16 -3.20 -7.20
N PHE A 170 19.83 -4.35 -7.11
CA PHE A 170 20.53 -4.85 -5.95
C PHE A 170 21.90 -5.46 -6.33
N PRO A 171 22.82 -4.67 -6.94
CA PRO A 171 24.09 -5.19 -7.45
C PRO A 171 25.02 -5.80 -6.39
N ASP A 172 24.78 -5.53 -5.11
CA ASP A 172 25.50 -6.07 -3.95
C ASP A 172 24.91 -7.39 -3.41
N ILE A 173 23.78 -7.85 -3.93
CA ILE A 173 23.11 -9.07 -3.48
C ILE A 173 23.35 -10.18 -4.51
N ALA A 174 23.84 -11.33 -4.06
CA ALA A 174 24.00 -12.48 -4.96
C ALA A 174 22.62 -12.93 -5.47
N VAL A 175 22.47 -13.03 -6.79
CA VAL A 175 21.22 -13.46 -7.44
C VAL A 175 20.71 -14.80 -6.91
N ASP A 176 21.60 -15.78 -6.75
CA ASP A 176 21.25 -17.10 -6.24
C ASP A 176 20.78 -17.06 -4.77
N GLU A 177 21.33 -16.16 -3.96
CA GLU A 177 20.87 -15.94 -2.59
C GLU A 177 19.47 -15.32 -2.60
N PHE A 178 19.27 -14.26 -3.37
CA PHE A 178 18.00 -13.54 -3.44
C PHE A 178 16.87 -14.44 -3.97
N LEU A 179 17.09 -15.10 -5.11
CA LEU A 179 16.12 -15.99 -5.73
C LEU A 179 15.96 -17.30 -4.95
N GLY A 180 17.06 -18.00 -4.65
CA GLY A 180 17.03 -19.33 -4.07
C GLY A 180 16.67 -19.38 -2.60
N THR A 181 16.94 -18.31 -1.84
CA THR A 181 16.65 -18.26 -0.40
C THR A 181 15.44 -17.37 -0.11
N TYR A 182 15.53 -16.09 -0.46
CA TYR A 182 14.59 -15.09 0.04
C TYR A 182 13.28 -15.05 -0.73
N ILE A 183 13.30 -15.17 -2.06
CA ILE A 183 12.08 -15.35 -2.87
C ILE A 183 11.39 -16.67 -2.52
N GLU A 184 12.13 -17.76 -2.38
CA GLU A 184 11.54 -19.05 -2.00
C GLU A 184 10.95 -19.03 -0.58
N ARG A 185 11.57 -18.32 0.37
CA ARG A 185 10.99 -18.07 1.70
C ARG A 185 9.70 -17.26 1.58
N ALA A 186 9.72 -16.17 0.83
CA ALA A 186 8.53 -15.35 0.58
C ALA A 186 7.39 -16.17 -0.04
N LYS A 187 7.68 -17.03 -1.04
CA LYS A 187 6.69 -17.92 -1.66
C LYS A 187 6.00 -18.82 -0.63
N ARG A 188 6.80 -19.47 0.23
CA ARG A 188 6.27 -20.37 1.27
C ARG A 188 5.44 -19.62 2.30
N THR A 189 5.95 -18.52 2.84
CA THR A 189 5.27 -17.79 3.92
C THR A 189 4.01 -17.07 3.42
N LEU A 190 4.05 -16.46 2.22
CA LEU A 190 2.88 -15.88 1.56
C LEU A 190 1.95 -16.92 0.93
N ARG A 191 2.25 -18.23 1.06
CA ARG A 191 1.41 -19.32 0.53
C ARG A 191 1.07 -19.14 -0.96
N ILE A 192 2.07 -18.77 -1.76
CA ILE A 192 1.88 -18.51 -3.19
C ILE A 192 1.38 -19.78 -3.88
N SER A 193 0.19 -19.66 -4.47
CA SER A 193 -0.54 -20.72 -5.14
C SER A 193 -0.22 -20.70 -6.64
N TYR A 194 -0.25 -21.88 -7.26
CA TYR A 194 -0.06 -22.06 -8.70
C TYR A 194 -1.27 -22.80 -9.27
N ARG A 195 -1.67 -22.42 -10.48
CA ARG A 195 -2.88 -22.93 -11.12
C ARG A 195 -2.65 -24.32 -11.72
N ASP A 196 -3.75 -25.05 -11.86
CA ASP A 196 -3.84 -26.15 -12.80
C ASP A 196 -3.97 -25.59 -14.23
N MET A 197 -3.03 -25.94 -15.12
CA MET A 197 -3.03 -25.44 -16.49
C MET A 197 -4.13 -26.04 -17.35
N ASP A 198 -4.50 -27.30 -17.13
CA ASP A 198 -5.60 -27.95 -17.85
C ASP A 198 -6.93 -27.25 -17.57
N TRP A 199 -7.17 -26.88 -16.30
CA TRP A 199 -8.30 -26.05 -15.92
C TRP A 199 -8.23 -24.66 -16.55
N PHE A 200 -7.08 -23.99 -16.49
CA PHE A 200 -6.89 -22.67 -17.08
C PHE A 200 -7.20 -22.65 -18.59
N GLU A 201 -6.88 -23.72 -19.33
CA GLU A 201 -7.19 -23.82 -20.75
C GLU A 201 -8.69 -23.91 -21.05
N ARG A 202 -9.53 -24.30 -20.07
CA ARG A 202 -10.97 -24.57 -20.29
C ARG A 202 -11.90 -23.57 -19.63
N THR A 203 -11.51 -23.00 -18.49
CA THR A 203 -12.39 -22.13 -17.70
C THR A 203 -12.80 -20.88 -18.48
N PRO A 204 -14.08 -20.47 -18.47
CA PRO A 204 -14.50 -19.24 -19.13
C PRO A 204 -13.90 -17.99 -18.46
N TRP A 205 -13.60 -18.07 -17.15
CA TRP A 205 -13.14 -16.96 -16.32
C TRP A 205 -11.80 -16.33 -16.73
N PHE A 206 -11.03 -17.03 -17.57
CA PHE A 206 -9.73 -16.60 -18.09
C PHE A 206 -9.63 -16.66 -19.61
N GLN A 207 -10.77 -16.59 -20.31
CA GLN A 207 -10.76 -16.52 -21.76
C GLN A 207 -9.95 -15.32 -22.28
N PHE A 208 -10.14 -14.13 -21.71
CA PHE A 208 -9.38 -12.92 -22.06
C PHE A 208 -7.86 -13.13 -21.96
N ALA A 209 -7.40 -13.90 -20.95
CA ALA A 209 -5.99 -14.20 -20.72
C ALA A 209 -5.43 -15.14 -21.81
N ARG A 210 -6.24 -16.12 -22.26
CA ARG A 210 -5.85 -17.02 -23.36
C ARG A 210 -5.80 -16.29 -24.70
N VAL A 211 -6.76 -15.40 -24.97
CA VAL A 211 -6.72 -14.51 -26.13
C VAL A 211 -5.50 -13.59 -26.06
N GLY A 212 -5.24 -13.00 -24.90
CA GLY A 212 -4.08 -12.14 -24.68
C GLY A 212 -2.74 -12.86 -24.88
N ARG A 213 -2.65 -14.15 -24.53
CA ARG A 213 -1.49 -15.00 -24.84
C ARG A 213 -1.26 -15.12 -26.34
N GLU A 214 -2.30 -15.34 -27.13
CA GLU A 214 -2.20 -15.42 -28.59
C GLU A 214 -1.78 -14.07 -29.19
N TYR A 215 -2.31 -12.96 -28.66
CA TYR A 215 -1.97 -11.61 -29.11
C TYR A 215 -0.52 -11.24 -28.79
N ALA A 216 -0.03 -11.61 -27.60
CA ALA A 216 1.38 -11.46 -27.23
C ALA A 216 2.28 -12.30 -28.15
N ALA A 217 1.93 -13.56 -28.41
CA ALA A 217 2.69 -14.43 -29.30
C ALA A 217 2.75 -13.90 -30.74
N ALA A 218 1.65 -13.37 -31.28
CA ALA A 218 1.63 -12.72 -32.60
C ALA A 218 2.57 -11.49 -32.66
N ALA A 219 2.72 -10.78 -31.55
CA ALA A 219 3.65 -9.67 -31.40
C ALA A 219 5.10 -10.10 -31.09
N GLY A 220 5.36 -11.41 -31.02
CA GLY A 220 6.69 -11.95 -30.71
C GLY A 220 7.08 -11.81 -29.24
N TYR A 221 6.13 -11.70 -28.31
CA TYR A 221 6.37 -11.72 -26.88
C TYR A 221 5.92 -13.05 -26.27
N PRO A 222 6.73 -13.68 -25.40
CA PRO A 222 6.25 -14.76 -24.56
C PRO A 222 5.32 -14.23 -23.46
N VAL A 223 4.79 -15.16 -22.69
CA VAL A 223 3.99 -14.88 -21.49
C VAL A 223 4.61 -15.52 -20.26
N ASP A 224 4.54 -14.81 -19.15
CA ASP A 224 4.88 -15.34 -17.83
C ASP A 224 3.61 -15.82 -17.12
N TYR A 225 3.71 -16.98 -16.50
CA TYR A 225 2.63 -17.64 -15.81
C TYR A 225 2.87 -17.55 -14.30
N ASN A 226 2.42 -16.45 -13.71
CA ASN A 226 2.71 -16.14 -12.32
C ASN A 226 1.98 -17.03 -11.31
N GLY A 227 2.63 -17.21 -10.16
CA GLY A 227 1.95 -17.61 -8.94
C GLY A 227 1.02 -16.50 -8.43
N SER A 228 0.15 -16.85 -7.49
CA SER A 228 -0.84 -15.93 -6.93
C SER A 228 -0.89 -15.99 -5.41
N ALA A 229 -1.07 -14.84 -4.75
CA ALA A 229 -1.44 -14.78 -3.33
C ALA A 229 -2.94 -15.10 -3.09
N TYR A 230 -3.69 -15.39 -4.16
CA TYR A 230 -5.02 -15.98 -4.07
C TYR A 230 -4.94 -17.49 -4.31
N SER A 231 -5.72 -18.26 -3.55
CA SER A 231 -5.76 -19.71 -3.66
C SER A 231 -6.46 -20.15 -4.95
N PHE A 232 -5.73 -20.83 -5.84
CA PHE A 232 -6.34 -21.45 -7.02
C PHE A 232 -7.25 -22.62 -6.65
N ASP A 233 -6.95 -23.35 -5.56
CA ASP A 233 -7.85 -24.39 -5.05
C ASP A 233 -9.20 -23.80 -4.63
N TYR A 234 -9.19 -22.63 -3.98
CA TYR A 234 -10.42 -21.92 -3.64
C TYR A 234 -11.15 -21.47 -4.90
N MET A 235 -10.44 -20.94 -5.89
CA MET A 235 -11.03 -20.49 -7.16
C MET A 235 -11.67 -21.64 -7.96
N LEU A 236 -11.07 -22.83 -7.94
CA LEU A 236 -11.65 -24.04 -8.52
C LEU A 236 -12.99 -24.38 -7.85
N ASP A 237 -13.05 -24.28 -6.52
CA ASP A 237 -14.27 -24.52 -5.77
C ASP A 237 -15.32 -23.40 -5.94
N GLU A 238 -14.90 -22.14 -6.16
CA GLU A 238 -15.78 -21.03 -6.53
C GLU A 238 -16.46 -21.25 -7.89
N GLU A 239 -15.70 -21.72 -8.88
CA GLU A 239 -16.23 -22.04 -10.20
C GLU A 239 -17.19 -23.22 -10.12
N ALA A 240 -16.84 -24.24 -9.34
CA ALA A 240 -17.67 -25.42 -9.09
C ALA A 240 -18.91 -25.13 -8.20
N GLY A 241 -19.03 -23.92 -7.64
CA GLY A 241 -20.14 -23.53 -6.78
C GLY A 241 -20.16 -24.24 -5.42
N LYS A 242 -19.01 -24.72 -4.95
CA LYS A 242 -18.87 -25.39 -3.64
C LYS A 242 -18.62 -24.42 -2.50
N VAL A 243 -18.11 -23.23 -2.82
CA VAL A 243 -17.83 -22.15 -1.86
C VAL A 243 -18.37 -20.82 -2.40
N GLU A 244 -18.48 -19.83 -1.53
CA GLU A 244 -18.90 -18.48 -1.91
C GLU A 244 -17.85 -17.81 -2.81
N ARG A 245 -18.32 -17.09 -3.84
CA ARG A 245 -17.44 -16.45 -4.81
C ARG A 245 -16.87 -15.15 -4.27
N SER A 246 -15.60 -14.90 -4.58
CA SER A 246 -14.89 -13.64 -4.35
C SER A 246 -14.20 -13.19 -5.65
N ALA A 247 -13.11 -13.84 -6.04
CA ALA A 247 -12.39 -13.51 -7.29
C ALA A 247 -13.25 -13.70 -8.55
N LEU A 248 -14.30 -14.53 -8.48
CA LEU A 248 -15.29 -14.74 -9.54
C LEU A 248 -16.58 -13.92 -9.33
N ALA A 249 -16.54 -12.88 -8.50
CA ALA A 249 -17.70 -12.06 -8.11
C ALA A 249 -17.38 -10.56 -7.93
N PHE A 250 -16.50 -9.99 -8.77
CA PHE A 250 -16.12 -8.56 -8.75
C PHE A 250 -15.41 -8.12 -7.46
N GLU A 251 -14.60 -8.98 -6.86
CA GLU A 251 -13.76 -8.63 -5.71
C GLU A 251 -12.27 -8.73 -6.09
N GLN A 252 -11.54 -7.64 -5.90
CA GLN A 252 -10.09 -7.53 -6.10
C GLN A 252 -9.56 -6.20 -5.49
N GLN A 253 -9.85 -5.06 -6.14
CA GLN A 253 -9.24 -3.76 -5.78
C GLN A 253 -9.63 -3.26 -4.39
N PHE A 254 -10.79 -3.67 -3.86
CA PHE A 254 -11.26 -3.28 -2.52
C PHE A 254 -11.24 -4.42 -1.52
N GLY A 255 -10.42 -5.45 -1.79
CA GLY A 255 -10.36 -6.65 -0.99
C GLY A 255 -11.08 -7.83 -1.63
N ASN A 256 -10.83 -9.00 -1.05
CA ASN A 256 -11.44 -10.28 -1.39
C ASN A 256 -12.00 -10.88 -0.10
N ASN A 257 -13.31 -11.11 -0.02
CA ASN A 257 -13.94 -11.68 1.17
C ASN A 257 -13.44 -13.10 1.45
N HIS A 258 -13.05 -13.83 0.41
CA HIS A 258 -12.56 -15.21 0.49
C HIS A 258 -11.36 -15.47 -0.43
N GLY A 259 -10.77 -16.67 -0.33
CA GLY A 259 -9.71 -17.16 -1.22
C GLY A 259 -8.35 -16.45 -1.13
N ARG A 260 -8.27 -15.29 -0.46
CA ARG A 260 -7.05 -14.49 -0.29
C ARG A 260 -6.11 -15.01 0.81
N THR A 261 -5.75 -16.28 0.74
CA THR A 261 -4.98 -16.97 1.80
C THR A 261 -3.52 -16.54 1.90
N GLY A 262 -3.00 -15.85 0.87
CA GLY A 262 -1.63 -15.35 0.80
C GLY A 262 -1.45 -13.87 1.08
N SER A 263 -2.50 -13.15 1.55
CA SER A 263 -2.33 -11.78 2.00
C SER A 263 -1.55 -11.71 3.32
N VAL A 264 -0.93 -10.56 3.59
CA VAL A 264 0.00 -10.36 4.71
C VAL A 264 -0.72 -10.48 6.06
N ASP A 265 -1.99 -10.08 6.14
CA ASP A 265 -2.83 -10.24 7.33
C ASP A 265 -3.06 -11.73 7.67
N GLN A 266 -3.30 -12.57 6.66
CA GLN A 266 -3.57 -14.01 6.80
C GLN A 266 -2.31 -14.87 6.96
N THR A 267 -1.14 -14.29 6.71
CA THR A 267 0.16 -14.98 6.72
C THR A 267 1.06 -14.40 7.79
N TYR A 268 1.91 -13.43 7.44
CA TYR A 268 2.92 -12.85 8.33
C TYR A 268 2.32 -12.28 9.62
N ILE A 269 1.26 -11.48 9.54
CA ILE A 269 0.69 -10.82 10.72
C ILE A 269 0.00 -11.85 11.62
N ALA A 270 -0.81 -12.75 11.05
CA ALA A 270 -1.43 -13.83 11.82
C ALA A 270 -0.38 -14.68 12.55
N SER A 271 0.71 -15.06 11.85
CA SER A 271 1.83 -15.79 12.47
C SER A 271 2.55 -14.98 13.54
N ALA A 272 2.76 -13.68 13.31
CA ALA A 272 3.42 -12.80 14.28
C ALA A 272 2.59 -12.66 15.57
N LEU A 273 1.28 -12.47 15.45
CA LEU A 273 0.37 -12.41 16.60
C LEU A 273 0.30 -13.75 17.35
N ALA A 274 0.32 -14.87 16.64
CA ALA A 274 0.29 -16.20 17.25
C ALA A 274 1.50 -16.51 18.15
N THR A 275 2.61 -15.78 18.01
CA THR A 275 3.76 -15.89 18.92
C THR A 275 3.47 -15.38 20.33
N GLY A 276 2.47 -14.51 20.50
CA GLY A 276 2.23 -13.76 21.73
C GLY A 276 3.20 -12.59 21.99
N GLN A 277 4.18 -12.35 21.12
CA GLN A 277 5.18 -11.29 21.26
C GLN A 277 4.81 -9.98 20.54
N VAL A 278 3.75 -9.99 19.73
CA VAL A 278 3.32 -8.82 18.95
C VAL A 278 2.02 -8.25 19.50
N THR A 279 2.06 -6.97 19.85
CA THR A 279 0.84 -6.17 20.08
C THR A 279 0.53 -5.39 18.82
N LEU A 280 -0.66 -5.58 18.24
CA LEU A 280 -1.13 -4.81 17.08
C LEU A 280 -2.09 -3.69 17.53
N ARG A 281 -1.85 -2.47 17.04
CA ARG A 281 -2.77 -1.32 17.19
C ARG A 281 -3.21 -0.81 15.81
N PRO A 282 -4.38 -1.25 15.31
CA PRO A 282 -4.96 -0.67 14.10
C PRO A 282 -5.53 0.72 14.40
N LEU A 283 -5.95 1.44 13.36
CA LEU A 283 -6.51 2.79 13.44
C LEU A 283 -5.63 3.77 14.24
N THR A 284 -4.31 3.61 14.15
CA THR A 284 -3.32 4.38 14.89
C THR A 284 -2.26 4.93 13.93
N GLU A 285 -2.35 6.22 13.67
CA GLU A 285 -1.44 6.96 12.80
C GLU A 285 -0.22 7.42 13.59
N VAL A 286 0.98 7.25 13.01
CA VAL A 286 2.21 7.88 13.52
C VAL A 286 2.32 9.30 12.99
N THR A 287 2.40 10.25 13.91
CA THR A 287 2.40 11.68 13.62
C THR A 287 3.78 12.33 13.81
N ALA A 288 4.64 11.77 14.66
CA ALA A 288 6.02 12.22 14.79
C ALA A 288 6.92 11.09 15.28
N VAL A 289 8.20 11.19 14.92
CA VAL A 289 9.29 10.38 15.45
C VAL A 289 10.41 11.33 15.82
N ARG A 290 11.00 11.14 16.99
CA ARG A 290 12.17 11.89 17.45
C ARG A 290 13.10 11.01 18.26
N ARG A 291 14.36 11.43 18.36
CA ARG A 291 15.37 10.78 19.19
C ARG A 291 15.43 11.44 20.58
N GLU A 292 15.40 10.63 21.65
CA GLU A 292 15.69 11.06 23.03
C GLU A 292 16.82 10.19 23.58
N GLY A 293 18.05 10.70 23.58
CA GLY A 293 19.23 9.94 23.99
C GLY A 293 19.44 8.70 23.11
N ARG A 294 19.24 7.51 23.69
CA ARG A 294 19.39 6.21 22.99
C ARG A 294 18.06 5.58 22.58
N GLU A 295 16.95 6.25 22.83
CA GLU A 295 15.61 5.77 22.49
C GLU A 295 14.98 6.61 21.38
N TYR A 296 14.11 5.98 20.60
CA TYR A 296 13.15 6.68 19.76
C TYR A 296 11.85 6.84 20.51
N VAL A 297 11.14 7.91 20.23
CA VAL A 297 9.77 8.03 20.70
C VAL A 297 8.86 8.43 19.56
N VAL A 298 7.75 7.72 19.52
CA VAL A 298 6.77 7.71 18.46
C VAL A 298 5.50 8.35 19.00
N SER A 299 5.13 9.50 18.44
CA SER A 299 3.87 10.18 18.76
C SER A 299 2.76 9.66 17.86
N THR A 300 1.66 9.19 18.44
CA THR A 300 0.56 8.57 17.72
C THR A 300 -0.75 9.34 17.87
N ARG A 301 -1.61 9.21 16.87
CA ARG A 301 -3.01 9.64 16.88
C ARG A 301 -3.89 8.45 16.54
N SER A 302 -4.76 8.05 17.45
CA SER A 302 -5.73 6.97 17.23
C SER A 302 -7.07 7.55 16.82
N ILE A 303 -7.76 6.84 15.93
CA ILE A 303 -9.08 7.20 15.42
C ILE A 303 -10.07 6.04 15.58
N ASP A 304 -11.37 6.32 15.54
CA ASP A 304 -12.39 5.30 15.27
C ASP A 304 -12.54 5.08 13.75
N ARG A 305 -13.42 4.13 13.37
CA ARG A 305 -13.67 3.83 11.95
C ARG A 305 -14.27 4.99 11.16
N TRP A 306 -14.79 6.02 11.83
CA TRP A 306 -15.39 7.21 11.23
C TRP A 306 -14.42 8.40 11.18
N GLY A 307 -13.19 8.23 11.71
CA GLY A 307 -12.15 9.25 11.70
C GLY A 307 -12.18 10.18 12.91
N ASN A 308 -13.06 9.92 13.89
CA ASN A 308 -13.05 10.69 15.14
C ASN A 308 -11.81 10.31 15.93
N GLU A 309 -11.08 11.31 16.43
CA GLU A 309 -9.92 11.07 17.27
C GLU A 309 -10.33 10.45 18.60
N THR A 310 -9.74 9.30 18.93
CA THR A 310 -10.00 8.56 20.17
C THR A 310 -8.88 8.75 21.19
N GLY A 311 -7.71 9.23 20.77
CA GLY A 311 -6.63 9.57 21.68
C GLY A 311 -5.31 9.90 20.99
N ARG A 312 -4.36 10.38 21.79
CA ARG A 312 -2.95 10.57 21.43
C ARG A 312 -2.07 9.92 22.46
N SER A 313 -0.90 9.46 22.04
CA SER A 313 0.07 8.84 22.94
C SER A 313 1.49 9.11 22.44
N GLU A 314 2.46 9.00 23.34
CA GLU A 314 3.86 8.85 23.00
C GLU A 314 4.33 7.49 23.48
N ILE A 315 5.14 6.80 22.69
CA ILE A 315 5.62 5.45 22.99
C ILE A 315 7.12 5.40 22.71
N GLY A 316 7.90 4.95 23.69
CA GLY A 316 9.35 4.79 23.57
C GLY A 316 9.74 3.44 22.98
N CYS A 317 10.88 3.39 22.27
CA CYS A 317 11.51 2.14 21.86
C CYS A 317 13.01 2.25 21.59
N GLU A 318 13.70 1.12 21.63
CA GLU A 318 15.12 1.03 21.27
C GLU A 318 15.30 0.86 19.76
N ARG A 319 14.43 0.06 19.11
CA ARG A 319 14.50 -0.27 17.69
C ARG A 319 13.21 0.15 16.98
N LEU A 320 13.33 1.02 15.99
CA LEU A 320 12.22 1.53 15.20
C LEU A 320 12.35 1.07 13.75
N PHE A 321 11.35 0.33 13.27
CA PHE A 321 11.27 -0.15 11.90
C PHE A 321 10.17 0.60 11.14
N LEU A 322 10.56 1.32 10.10
CA LEU A 322 9.67 2.02 9.19
C LEU A 322 9.30 1.12 8.01
N SER A 323 8.03 0.74 7.97
CA SER A 323 7.42 -0.09 6.94
C SER A 323 6.05 0.48 6.50
N ALA A 324 5.94 1.81 6.50
CA ALA A 324 4.70 2.55 6.25
C ALA A 324 4.39 2.71 4.74
N GLY A 325 5.15 2.02 3.89
CA GLY A 325 5.12 2.16 2.43
C GLY A 325 5.82 3.44 1.98
N VAL A 326 6.08 3.56 0.68
CA VAL A 326 6.86 4.69 0.11
C VAL A 326 6.39 6.04 0.63
N LEU A 327 5.11 6.36 0.51
CA LEU A 327 4.58 7.65 0.96
C LEU A 327 4.70 7.82 2.48
N GLY A 328 4.33 6.80 3.28
CA GLY A 328 4.32 6.93 4.74
C GLY A 328 5.71 7.03 5.34
N THR A 329 6.64 6.18 4.90
CA THR A 329 8.02 6.14 5.40
C THR A 329 8.75 7.42 5.06
N ASN A 330 8.62 7.92 3.82
CA ASN A 330 9.23 9.20 3.44
C ASN A 330 8.61 10.38 4.19
N GLN A 331 7.29 10.41 4.40
CA GLN A 331 6.67 11.48 5.19
C GLN A 331 7.19 11.52 6.63
N ILE A 332 7.34 10.37 7.29
CA ILE A 332 7.88 10.29 8.65
C ILE A 332 9.31 10.83 8.70
N LEU A 333 10.19 10.37 7.80
CA LEU A 333 11.61 10.76 7.81
C LEU A 333 11.82 12.22 7.41
N LEU A 334 11.15 12.69 6.35
CA LEU A 334 11.24 14.09 5.91
C LEU A 334 10.69 15.02 6.99
N ARG A 335 9.53 14.72 7.58
CA ARG A 335 9.00 15.50 8.72
C ARG A 335 10.01 15.56 9.86
N ALA A 336 10.61 14.43 10.23
CA ALA A 336 11.56 14.38 11.33
C ALA A 336 12.84 15.18 11.04
N ARG A 337 13.34 15.16 9.80
CA ARG A 337 14.46 16.00 9.35
C ARG A 337 14.12 17.48 9.42
N GLU A 338 13.03 17.90 8.77
CA GLU A 338 12.65 19.32 8.62
C GLU A 338 12.19 19.98 9.94
N THR A 339 11.76 19.18 10.90
CA THR A 339 11.43 19.65 12.27
C THR A 339 12.62 19.64 13.21
N GLY A 340 13.77 19.07 12.81
CA GLY A 340 14.96 18.91 13.65
C GLY A 340 14.86 17.78 14.69
N ALA A 341 13.86 16.90 14.55
CA ALA A 341 13.65 15.75 15.43
C ALA A 341 14.63 14.60 15.15
N LEU A 342 15.11 14.49 13.92
CA LEU A 342 16.18 13.60 13.46
C LEU A 342 17.13 14.40 12.52
N PRO A 343 17.97 15.30 13.06
CA PRO A 343 18.78 16.24 12.27
C PRO A 343 19.95 15.60 11.50
N ASP A 344 20.35 14.38 11.83
CA ASP A 344 21.47 13.67 11.20
C ASP A 344 21.04 12.84 9.97
N LEU A 345 19.75 12.91 9.61
CA LEU A 345 19.24 12.32 8.37
C LEU A 345 19.90 13.01 7.18
N ASN A 346 20.43 12.23 6.25
CA ASN A 346 21.09 12.79 5.07
C ASN A 346 20.11 13.41 4.07
N ASP A 347 20.64 14.19 3.13
CA ASP A 347 19.86 14.88 2.10
C ASP A 347 19.26 13.92 1.04
N ALA A 348 19.66 12.65 1.04
CA ALA A 348 19.14 11.65 0.10
C ALA A 348 17.71 11.20 0.46
N VAL A 349 17.22 11.46 1.67
CA VAL A 349 15.83 11.17 2.05
C VAL A 349 14.88 11.93 1.13
N GLY A 350 13.94 11.20 0.53
CA GLY A 350 13.00 11.66 -0.48
C GLY A 350 13.47 11.47 -1.92
N SER A 351 14.76 11.20 -2.17
CA SER A 351 15.28 11.07 -3.54
C SER A 351 15.07 9.68 -4.15
N GLY A 352 15.17 9.58 -5.48
CA GLY A 352 15.14 8.28 -6.17
C GLY A 352 13.76 7.61 -6.20
N CYS A 353 12.68 8.37 -6.02
CA CYS A 353 11.32 7.85 -6.13
C CYS A 353 10.99 7.55 -7.60
N GLY A 354 10.37 6.41 -7.86
CA GLY A 354 9.84 6.03 -9.16
C GLY A 354 8.49 5.37 -9.02
N ASN A 355 7.81 5.18 -10.15
CA ASN A 355 6.48 4.58 -10.22
C ASN A 355 6.51 3.15 -10.78
N ASN A 356 7.69 2.50 -10.78
CA ASN A 356 7.94 1.20 -11.39
C ASN A 356 7.71 1.10 -12.90
N GLY A 357 7.55 2.23 -13.60
CA GLY A 357 7.21 2.22 -15.02
C GLY A 357 5.71 2.03 -15.29
N ASP A 358 4.86 2.23 -14.28
CA ASP A 358 3.45 1.86 -14.35
C ASP A 358 2.65 2.74 -15.34
N VAL A 359 1.97 2.08 -16.29
CA VAL A 359 0.99 2.65 -17.22
C VAL A 359 -0.13 1.64 -17.46
N MET A 360 -1.37 2.10 -17.60
CA MET A 360 -2.47 1.26 -18.10
C MET A 360 -2.78 1.58 -19.56
N VAL A 361 -3.06 0.54 -20.33
CA VAL A 361 -3.47 0.65 -21.74
C VAL A 361 -4.46 -0.45 -22.07
N ALA A 362 -5.37 -0.18 -23.00
CA ALA A 362 -6.31 -1.17 -23.51
C ALA A 362 -6.44 -1.08 -25.04
N HIS A 363 -6.82 -2.19 -25.67
CA HIS A 363 -7.13 -2.24 -27.08
C HIS A 363 -8.37 -3.10 -27.35
N TRP A 364 -8.92 -2.95 -28.56
CA TRP A 364 -10.00 -3.79 -29.05
C TRP A 364 -9.50 -5.21 -29.31
N LEU A 365 -10.35 -6.19 -29.04
CA LEU A 365 -10.21 -7.55 -29.57
C LEU A 365 -10.96 -7.67 -30.89
N LYS A 366 -10.54 -8.60 -31.75
CA LYS A 366 -11.32 -8.94 -32.94
C LYS A 366 -12.66 -9.55 -32.55
N ASN A 367 -13.66 -9.40 -33.43
CA ASN A 367 -15.00 -9.98 -33.23
C ASN A 367 -14.99 -11.51 -33.05
N ASN A 368 -14.00 -12.20 -33.59
CA ASN A 368 -13.83 -13.65 -33.48
C ASN A 368 -12.93 -14.09 -32.31
N ASP A 369 -12.37 -13.14 -31.55
CA ASP A 369 -11.49 -13.39 -30.40
C ASP A 369 -12.10 -12.78 -29.10
N PRO A 370 -13.34 -13.14 -28.71
CA PRO A 370 -14.02 -12.51 -27.57
C PRO A 370 -13.24 -12.62 -26.24
N ALA A 371 -13.33 -11.62 -25.37
CA ALA A 371 -12.74 -11.67 -24.02
C ALA A 371 -13.46 -12.67 -23.09
N GLY A 372 -14.74 -12.93 -23.35
CA GLY A 372 -15.65 -13.73 -22.53
C GLY A 372 -16.59 -12.86 -21.69
N THR A 373 -17.67 -13.46 -21.18
CA THR A 373 -18.68 -12.77 -20.33
C THR A 373 -18.58 -13.14 -18.86
N GLN A 374 -17.66 -14.03 -18.52
CA GLN A 374 -17.30 -14.41 -17.16
C GLN A 374 -15.81 -14.18 -17.04
N GLN A 375 -15.38 -13.30 -16.16
CA GLN A 375 -13.97 -12.93 -16.08
C GLN A 375 -13.59 -12.66 -14.64
N SER A 376 -12.42 -13.15 -14.23
CA SER A 376 -11.79 -12.75 -12.97
C SER A 376 -10.83 -11.59 -13.19
N LEU A 377 -10.70 -10.74 -12.17
CA LEU A 377 -9.76 -9.61 -12.15
C LEU A 377 -8.41 -9.94 -11.50
N LEU A 378 -8.23 -11.17 -11.02
CA LEU A 378 -6.90 -11.58 -10.56
C LEU A 378 -5.96 -11.70 -11.76
N GLY A 379 -4.73 -11.21 -11.58
CA GLY A 379 -3.72 -11.30 -12.62
C GLY A 379 -3.04 -12.68 -12.55
N LEU A 380 -3.10 -13.45 -13.64
CA LEU A 380 -2.45 -14.77 -13.73
C LEU A 380 -1.36 -14.84 -14.79
N ILE A 381 -1.48 -13.98 -15.80
CA ILE A 381 -0.64 -14.03 -16.99
C ILE A 381 -0.17 -12.62 -17.31
N ASN A 382 1.09 -12.56 -17.71
CA ASN A 382 1.74 -11.32 -18.06
C ASN A 382 2.37 -11.46 -19.44
N LEU A 383 2.24 -10.44 -20.28
CA LEU A 383 3.13 -10.30 -21.43
C LEU A 383 4.54 -10.07 -20.87
N ASP A 384 5.49 -10.89 -21.30
CA ASP A 384 6.85 -10.87 -20.78
C ASP A 384 7.85 -10.49 -21.87
N GLY A 385 8.17 -9.20 -21.93
CA GLY A 385 9.23 -8.66 -22.75
C GLY A 385 10.40 -8.17 -21.92
N ARG A 386 10.66 -8.73 -20.72
CA ARG A 386 11.74 -8.26 -19.83
C ARG A 386 13.13 -8.45 -20.44
N ASP A 387 13.26 -9.40 -21.37
CA ASP A 387 14.49 -9.63 -22.13
C ASP A 387 14.61 -8.81 -23.42
N ASP A 388 13.58 -8.03 -23.78
CA ASP A 388 13.65 -7.10 -24.92
C ASP A 388 14.74 -6.05 -24.64
N PRO A 389 15.81 -5.98 -25.44
CA PRO A 389 16.94 -5.08 -25.16
C PRO A 389 16.61 -3.61 -25.46
N GLU A 390 15.60 -3.34 -26.27
CA GLU A 390 15.24 -1.99 -26.69
C GLU A 390 14.10 -1.43 -25.82
N ASN A 391 13.09 -2.26 -25.56
CA ASN A 391 11.91 -1.87 -24.80
C ASN A 391 11.51 -2.95 -23.78
N PRO A 392 12.29 -3.14 -22.69
CA PRO A 392 11.94 -4.04 -21.61
C PRO A 392 10.54 -3.72 -21.07
N VAL A 393 9.69 -4.74 -21.04
CA VAL A 393 8.29 -4.60 -20.64
C VAL A 393 7.80 -5.82 -19.89
N TYR A 394 6.98 -5.58 -18.87
CA TYR A 394 6.20 -6.61 -18.22
C TYR A 394 4.79 -6.09 -18.04
N ALA A 395 3.77 -6.82 -18.49
CA ALA A 395 2.41 -6.27 -18.52
C ALA A 395 1.37 -7.28 -18.07
N THR A 396 0.71 -7.02 -16.93
CA THR A 396 -0.36 -7.86 -16.40
C THR A 396 -1.59 -7.70 -17.24
N MET A 397 -2.11 -8.80 -17.80
CA MET A 397 -3.33 -8.78 -18.58
C MET A 397 -4.55 -8.70 -17.64
N PHE A 398 -5.51 -7.84 -17.99
CA PHE A 398 -6.80 -7.77 -17.31
C PHE A 398 -7.92 -7.55 -18.33
N SER A 399 -9.16 -7.80 -17.91
CA SER A 399 -10.35 -7.43 -18.67
C SER A 399 -11.40 -6.83 -17.71
N LEU A 400 -12.52 -6.34 -18.23
CA LEU A 400 -13.62 -5.83 -17.41
C LEU A 400 -14.63 -6.94 -17.11
N PRO A 401 -14.84 -7.33 -15.85
CA PRO A 401 -15.65 -8.50 -15.48
C PRO A 401 -17.16 -8.35 -15.68
N LEU A 402 -17.59 -7.50 -16.61
CA LEU A 402 -18.99 -7.29 -16.96
C LEU A 402 -19.63 -8.59 -17.50
N PRO A 403 -20.91 -8.84 -17.21
CA PRO A 403 -21.65 -10.01 -17.72
C PRO A 403 -22.02 -9.86 -19.21
N VAL A 404 -21.23 -9.12 -19.97
CA VAL A 404 -21.38 -8.83 -21.40
C VAL A 404 -20.01 -8.84 -22.06
N GLU A 405 -19.98 -9.20 -23.33
CA GLU A 405 -18.73 -9.16 -24.10
C GLU A 405 -18.33 -7.70 -24.33
N THR A 406 -17.10 -7.37 -23.95
CA THR A 406 -16.57 -6.00 -24.07
C THR A 406 -15.64 -5.84 -25.26
N PHE A 407 -15.15 -6.94 -25.84
CA PHE A 407 -14.06 -7.01 -26.81
C PHE A 407 -12.88 -6.15 -26.35
N MET A 408 -12.55 -6.23 -25.06
CA MET A 408 -11.50 -5.44 -24.43
C MET A 408 -10.41 -6.36 -23.91
N LEU A 409 -9.17 -6.00 -24.18
CA LEU A 409 -8.02 -6.50 -23.43
C LEU A 409 -7.21 -5.34 -22.90
N GLY A 410 -7.04 -5.30 -21.59
CA GLY A 410 -6.31 -4.29 -20.86
C GLY A 410 -4.99 -4.83 -20.32
N TYR A 411 -4.05 -3.92 -20.10
CA TYR A 411 -2.74 -4.21 -19.57
C TYR A 411 -2.36 -3.21 -18.49
N TYR A 412 -1.85 -3.75 -17.38
CA TYR A 412 -1.13 -2.97 -16.38
C TYR A 412 0.37 -3.17 -16.62
N VAL A 413 1.01 -2.16 -17.19
CA VAL A 413 2.31 -2.22 -17.87
C VAL A 413 3.40 -1.64 -16.96
N MET A 414 4.57 -2.27 -16.95
CA MET A 414 5.81 -1.74 -16.39
C MET A 414 6.84 -1.57 -17.50
N VAL A 415 7.22 -0.34 -17.83
CA VAL A 415 8.27 0.00 -18.81
C VAL A 415 9.45 0.72 -18.17
N LYS A 416 10.65 0.54 -18.72
CA LYS A 416 11.85 1.24 -18.23
C LYS A 416 12.02 2.61 -18.88
N THR A 417 11.90 3.69 -18.10
CA THR A 417 12.19 5.07 -18.57
C THR A 417 13.49 5.63 -18.02
N GLY A 418 13.89 5.21 -16.81
CA GLY A 418 15.02 5.78 -16.08
C GLY A 418 14.67 6.99 -15.22
N ASP A 419 13.43 7.50 -15.30
CA ASP A 419 13.01 8.69 -14.58
C ASP A 419 12.95 8.46 -13.06
N ARG A 420 13.40 9.46 -12.29
CA ARG A 420 13.31 9.49 -10.83
C ARG A 420 12.86 10.86 -10.37
N ALA A 421 11.88 10.88 -9.48
CA ALA A 421 11.34 12.05 -8.83
C ALA A 421 11.88 12.19 -7.40
N ALA A 422 11.73 13.40 -6.85
CA ALA A 422 11.92 13.65 -5.43
C ALA A 422 10.56 13.62 -4.70
N ILE A 423 10.58 13.18 -3.45
CA ILE A 423 9.50 13.36 -2.50
C ILE A 423 9.87 14.55 -1.63
N THR A 424 9.05 15.59 -1.66
CA THR A 424 9.23 16.81 -0.88
C THR A 424 8.24 16.84 0.27
N TYR A 425 8.60 17.53 1.35
CA TYR A 425 7.74 17.74 2.51
C TYR A 425 7.41 19.22 2.66
N ASP A 426 6.12 19.52 2.77
CA ASP A 426 5.64 20.85 3.08
C ASP A 426 5.28 20.97 4.56
N ARG A 427 6.05 21.78 5.29
CA ARG A 427 5.87 22.01 6.72
C ARG A 427 4.55 22.71 7.05
N ALA A 428 4.02 23.53 6.13
CA ALA A 428 2.80 24.29 6.39
C ALA A 428 1.55 23.38 6.42
N SER A 429 1.46 22.44 5.48
CA SER A 429 0.37 21.48 5.39
C SER A 429 0.63 20.14 6.09
N ASP A 430 1.84 19.92 6.59
CA ASP A 430 2.31 18.64 7.15
C ASP A 430 2.11 17.45 6.18
N SER A 431 2.38 17.68 4.91
CA SER A 431 2.14 16.71 3.83
C SER A 431 3.36 16.51 2.94
N ILE A 432 3.33 15.46 2.13
CA ILE A 432 4.35 15.21 1.12
C ILE A 432 3.77 15.29 -0.29
N ALA A 433 4.63 15.64 -1.24
CA ALA A 433 4.36 15.55 -2.66
C ALA A 433 5.46 14.74 -3.37
N ILE A 434 5.10 14.00 -4.42
CA ILE A 434 6.07 13.51 -5.39
C ILE A 434 6.15 14.54 -6.50
N ASP A 435 7.35 15.08 -6.73
CA ASP A 435 7.61 16.04 -7.80
C ASP A 435 7.69 15.30 -9.14
N TRP A 436 6.52 14.87 -9.64
CA TRP A 436 6.39 14.12 -10.89
C TRP A 436 6.01 15.05 -12.05
N PRO A 437 6.99 15.47 -12.89
CA PRO A 437 6.72 16.35 -14.03
C PRO A 437 5.97 15.63 -15.15
N ALA A 438 5.26 16.40 -15.98
CA ALA A 438 4.56 15.88 -17.16
C ALA A 438 5.49 15.09 -18.11
N ALA A 439 6.73 15.54 -18.29
CA ALA A 439 7.71 14.87 -19.15
C ALA A 439 7.97 13.40 -18.77
N TYR A 440 7.95 13.05 -17.47
CA TYR A 440 8.13 11.66 -17.04
C TYR A 440 6.93 10.80 -17.43
N THR A 441 5.73 11.38 -17.35
CA THR A 441 4.51 10.75 -17.88
C THR A 441 4.57 10.58 -19.39
N ASP A 442 5.09 11.57 -20.11
CA ASP A 442 5.27 11.47 -21.57
C ASP A 442 6.25 10.34 -21.95
N HIS A 443 7.37 10.19 -21.22
CA HIS A 443 8.32 9.09 -21.42
C HIS A 443 7.69 7.71 -21.19
N LEU A 444 6.85 7.58 -20.16
CA LEU A 444 6.09 6.35 -19.88
C LEU A 444 5.16 5.99 -21.04
N THR A 445 4.44 6.97 -21.56
CA THR A 445 3.55 6.80 -22.72
C THR A 445 4.33 6.44 -23.97
N GLU A 446 5.46 7.10 -24.25
CA GLU A 446 6.32 6.79 -25.40
C GLU A 446 6.84 5.34 -25.36
N ARG A 447 7.39 4.92 -24.21
CA ARG A 447 7.88 3.56 -24.01
C ARG A 447 6.78 2.52 -24.12
N SER A 448 5.63 2.78 -23.50
CA SER A 448 4.47 1.88 -23.60
C SER A 448 3.98 1.78 -25.04
N ARG A 449 3.86 2.90 -25.75
CA ARG A 449 3.44 2.94 -27.16
C ARG A 449 4.36 2.13 -28.06
N SER A 450 5.67 2.17 -27.85
CA SER A 450 6.63 1.38 -28.66
C SER A 450 6.32 -0.13 -28.63
N VAL A 451 5.90 -0.65 -27.47
CA VAL A 451 5.53 -2.05 -27.27
C VAL A 451 4.14 -2.32 -27.83
N PHE A 452 3.15 -1.49 -27.46
CA PHE A 452 1.76 -1.76 -27.80
C PHE A 452 1.42 -1.44 -29.26
N ASP A 453 2.20 -0.61 -29.95
CA ASP A 453 2.08 -0.42 -31.40
C ASP A 453 2.53 -1.68 -32.15
N LYS A 454 3.51 -2.42 -31.61
CA LYS A 454 3.89 -3.73 -32.15
C LYS A 454 2.76 -4.74 -31.93
N LEU A 455 2.18 -4.76 -30.73
CA LEU A 455 1.10 -5.67 -30.36
C LEU A 455 -0.18 -5.44 -31.16
N THR A 456 -0.64 -4.19 -31.24
CA THR A 456 -1.86 -3.82 -31.97
C THR A 456 -1.71 -4.04 -33.47
N ARG A 457 -0.56 -3.68 -34.07
CA ARG A 457 -0.29 -3.94 -35.50
C ARG A 457 -0.22 -5.43 -35.84
N ALA A 458 0.48 -6.23 -35.02
CA ALA A 458 0.57 -7.68 -35.24
C ALA A 458 -0.79 -8.37 -35.23
N ASN A 459 -1.73 -7.82 -34.46
CA ASN A 459 -3.08 -8.34 -34.34
C ASN A 459 -4.10 -7.60 -35.22
N GLY A 460 -3.76 -6.48 -35.87
CA GLY A 460 -4.70 -5.72 -36.70
C GLY A 460 -5.89 -5.14 -35.91
N VAL A 461 -5.62 -4.63 -34.71
CA VAL A 461 -6.61 -4.01 -33.81
C VAL A 461 -6.21 -2.59 -33.44
N GLU A 462 -7.14 -1.82 -32.90
CA GLU A 462 -6.92 -0.43 -32.48
C GLU A 462 -6.96 -0.29 -30.96
N TYR A 463 -6.32 0.76 -30.44
CA TYR A 463 -6.42 1.14 -29.04
C TYR A 463 -7.85 1.48 -28.62
N ARG A 464 -8.10 1.44 -27.31
CA ARG A 464 -9.29 2.00 -26.68
C ARG A 464 -8.92 3.23 -25.86
N ASP A 465 -9.78 4.23 -25.94
CA ASP A 465 -9.71 5.48 -25.19
C ASP A 465 -10.92 5.67 -24.24
N ASP A 466 -11.91 4.78 -24.30
CA ASP A 466 -13.15 4.88 -23.54
C ASP A 466 -13.05 4.34 -22.10
N ILE A 467 -11.90 3.76 -21.72
CA ILE A 467 -11.65 3.09 -20.43
C ILE A 467 -11.02 4.04 -19.40
N PHE A 468 -10.29 5.04 -19.88
CA PHE A 468 -9.50 5.96 -19.03
C PHE A 468 -9.84 7.43 -19.27
N SER A 469 -11.15 7.72 -19.35
CA SER A 469 -11.67 9.09 -19.51
C SER A 469 -11.19 9.81 -20.79
N GLY A 470 -11.08 9.08 -21.91
CA GLY A 470 -10.63 9.63 -23.19
C GLY A 470 -9.13 9.43 -23.47
N GLU A 471 -8.38 8.91 -22.50
CA GLU A 471 -6.95 8.63 -22.66
C GLU A 471 -6.71 7.17 -23.08
N VAL A 472 -5.74 6.96 -23.98
CA VAL A 472 -5.28 5.61 -24.35
C VAL A 472 -4.31 5.04 -23.31
N PHE A 473 -3.45 5.89 -22.75
CA PHE A 473 -2.42 5.53 -21.78
C PHE A 473 -2.68 6.27 -20.48
N ALA A 474 -2.97 5.53 -19.41
CA ALA A 474 -3.26 6.10 -18.09
C ALA A 474 -2.09 5.87 -17.12
N PRO A 475 -1.32 6.92 -16.76
CA PRO A 475 -0.12 6.85 -15.93
C PRO A 475 -0.47 6.79 -14.43
N ASN A 476 -1.05 5.67 -13.99
CA ASN A 476 -1.41 5.40 -12.59
C ASN A 476 -0.44 4.37 -12.00
N THR A 477 0.11 4.59 -10.80
CA THR A 477 0.91 3.58 -10.10
C THR A 477 0.16 2.95 -8.94
N VAL A 478 0.31 1.63 -8.84
CA VAL A 478 0.06 0.83 -7.64
C VAL A 478 1.39 0.33 -7.04
N HIS A 479 2.52 0.70 -7.67
CA HIS A 479 3.88 0.32 -7.32
C HIS A 479 4.80 1.55 -7.14
N PRO A 480 4.49 2.47 -6.21
CA PRO A 480 5.49 3.47 -5.84
C PRO A 480 6.70 2.76 -5.22
N LEU A 481 7.92 3.13 -5.66
CA LEU A 481 9.19 2.56 -5.21
C LEU A 481 10.18 3.71 -4.91
N GLY A 482 11.00 3.59 -3.87
CA GLY A 482 12.08 4.53 -3.60
C GLY A 482 11.76 5.66 -2.61
N GLY A 483 12.54 6.74 -2.65
CA GLY A 483 12.53 7.81 -1.66
C GLY A 483 13.47 7.56 -0.47
N CYS A 484 13.66 6.30 -0.06
CA CYS A 484 14.61 5.91 0.99
C CYS A 484 15.59 4.85 0.47
N VAL A 485 16.17 5.11 -0.70
CA VAL A 485 16.91 4.11 -1.49
C VAL A 485 18.05 3.49 -0.69
N ARG A 486 18.12 2.15 -0.73
CA ARG A 486 19.17 1.37 -0.06
C ARG A 486 20.53 1.67 -0.70
N GLY A 487 21.54 1.90 0.13
CA GLY A 487 22.86 2.37 -0.30
C GLY A 487 23.00 3.90 -0.25
N ASP A 488 21.89 4.65 -0.33
CA ASP A 488 21.89 6.13 -0.29
C ASP A 488 21.44 6.63 1.08
N VAL A 489 20.18 6.37 1.44
CA VAL A 489 19.56 6.74 2.73
C VAL A 489 19.89 5.73 3.82
N THR A 490 19.96 4.46 3.42
CA THR A 490 20.26 3.34 4.32
C THR A 490 21.53 2.61 3.91
N ASP A 491 22.05 1.76 4.79
CA ASP A 491 23.08 0.77 4.44
C ASP A 491 22.51 -0.35 3.55
N ALA A 492 23.28 -1.43 3.35
CA ALA A 492 22.88 -2.58 2.53
C ALA A 492 21.73 -3.42 3.12
N PHE A 493 21.33 -3.17 4.37
CA PHE A 493 20.31 -3.94 5.10
C PHE A 493 19.18 -3.05 5.65
N GLY A 494 19.08 -1.81 5.18
CA GLY A 494 17.98 -0.91 5.55
C GLY A 494 18.20 -0.13 6.85
N ARG A 495 19.41 -0.12 7.44
CA ARG A 495 19.71 0.74 8.60
C ARG A 495 19.85 2.18 8.14
N VAL A 496 19.12 3.10 8.76
CA VAL A 496 19.15 4.51 8.38
C VAL A 496 20.49 5.12 8.79
N LYS A 497 21.21 5.68 7.81
CA LYS A 497 22.52 6.30 8.07
C LYS A 497 22.36 7.45 9.06
N GLY A 498 23.31 7.56 9.99
CA GLY A 498 23.28 8.56 11.07
C GLY A 498 22.52 8.12 12.32
N TYR A 499 21.80 6.99 12.29
CA TYR A 499 20.92 6.57 13.38
C TYR A 499 21.03 5.08 13.73
N ASP A 500 21.52 4.80 14.95
CA ASP A 500 21.48 3.45 15.51
C ASP A 500 20.05 3.08 15.90
N GLY A 501 19.60 1.88 15.51
CA GLY A 501 18.28 1.37 15.87
C GLY A 501 17.13 1.92 15.03
N LEU A 502 17.39 2.69 13.97
CA LEU A 502 16.37 3.12 13.01
C LEU A 502 16.54 2.35 11.69
N TYR A 503 15.46 1.73 11.23
CA TYR A 503 15.46 0.87 10.05
C TYR A 503 14.34 1.24 9.11
N VAL A 504 14.56 1.06 7.81
CA VAL A 504 13.52 1.06 6.78
C VAL A 504 13.47 -0.35 6.20
N ASN A 505 12.28 -0.93 6.05
CA ASN A 505 12.15 -2.29 5.53
C ASN A 505 10.98 -2.49 4.56
N ASP A 506 10.65 -1.48 3.77
CA ASP A 506 9.59 -1.52 2.75
C ASP A 506 10.09 -1.15 1.35
N ALA A 507 9.14 -0.92 0.43
CA ALA A 507 9.40 -0.60 -0.96
C ALA A 507 10.17 0.72 -1.19
N SER A 508 10.31 1.55 -0.16
CA SER A 508 11.11 2.77 -0.24
C SER A 508 12.62 2.51 -0.41
N LEU A 509 13.08 1.29 -0.10
CA LEU A 509 14.45 0.85 -0.34
C LEU A 509 14.77 0.58 -1.81
N ILE A 510 13.75 0.29 -2.64
CA ILE A 510 13.92 -0.12 -4.04
C ILE A 510 14.17 1.13 -4.89
N PRO A 511 15.17 1.16 -5.79
CA PRO A 511 15.59 2.35 -6.52
C PRO A 511 14.63 2.73 -7.67
N GLY A 512 13.34 2.94 -7.37
CA GLY A 512 12.32 3.52 -8.26
C GLY A 512 11.79 2.66 -9.41
N TYR A 513 12.53 1.64 -9.85
CA TYR A 513 12.12 0.73 -10.91
C TYR A 513 12.62 -0.69 -10.63
N LEU A 514 11.72 -1.66 -10.73
CA LEU A 514 12.04 -3.09 -10.74
C LEU A 514 11.69 -3.73 -12.08
N GLY A 515 10.58 -3.30 -12.71
CA GLY A 515 10.12 -3.83 -13.99
C GLY A 515 9.30 -5.12 -13.91
N CYS A 516 8.75 -5.42 -12.73
CA CYS A 516 7.70 -6.42 -12.53
C CYS A 516 6.88 -6.04 -11.29
N ASN A 517 5.82 -6.80 -10.97
CA ASN A 517 5.08 -6.61 -9.73
C ASN A 517 6.03 -6.79 -8.51
N PRO A 518 6.12 -5.82 -7.59
CA PRO A 518 7.26 -5.73 -6.70
C PRO A 518 7.10 -6.49 -5.39
N PHE A 519 5.90 -7.00 -5.05
CA PHE A 519 5.69 -7.46 -3.67
C PHE A 519 6.56 -8.66 -3.29
N MET A 520 6.84 -9.57 -4.23
CA MET A 520 7.74 -10.69 -3.96
C MET A 520 9.15 -10.20 -3.65
N SER A 521 9.66 -9.22 -4.41
CA SER A 521 10.95 -8.59 -4.17
C SER A 521 10.98 -7.78 -2.88
N ILE A 522 9.90 -7.08 -2.54
CA ILE A 522 9.78 -6.33 -1.28
C ILE A 522 9.84 -7.32 -0.09
N THR A 523 9.07 -8.41 -0.14
CA THR A 523 9.10 -9.44 0.91
C THR A 523 10.47 -10.11 1.02
N ALA A 524 11.08 -10.50 -0.09
CA ALA A 524 12.40 -11.12 -0.10
C ALA A 524 13.49 -10.19 0.45
N LEU A 525 13.49 -8.93 0.03
CA LEU A 525 14.42 -7.92 0.57
C LEU A 525 14.18 -7.71 2.06
N ALA A 526 12.92 -7.64 2.49
CA ALA A 526 12.57 -7.45 3.90
C ALA A 526 13.05 -8.63 4.77
N GLU A 527 12.93 -9.86 4.27
CA GLU A 527 13.40 -11.09 4.94
C GLU A 527 14.92 -11.09 5.09
N ARG A 528 15.64 -10.72 4.02
CA ARG A 528 17.10 -10.60 4.05
C ARG A 528 17.56 -9.57 5.07
N ASN A 529 16.96 -8.39 5.02
CA ASN A 529 17.36 -7.27 5.85
C ASN A 529 17.15 -7.56 7.34
N ILE A 530 15.95 -8.03 7.72
CA ILE A 530 15.67 -8.30 9.14
C ILE A 530 16.52 -9.45 9.68
N GLU A 531 16.80 -10.48 8.86
CA GLU A 531 17.71 -11.56 9.24
C GLU A 531 19.11 -11.03 9.52
N ALA A 532 19.64 -10.17 8.65
CA ALA A 532 20.96 -9.55 8.85
C ALA A 532 21.01 -8.64 10.08
N VAL A 533 19.94 -7.86 10.33
CA VAL A 533 19.81 -7.02 11.53
C VAL A 533 19.82 -7.87 12.80
N LEU A 534 19.07 -8.98 12.83
CA LEU A 534 19.03 -9.89 13.98
C LEU A 534 20.35 -10.62 14.21
N GLN A 535 21.10 -10.91 13.15
CA GLN A 535 22.42 -11.54 13.21
C GLN A 535 23.55 -10.55 13.54
N GLY A 536 23.29 -9.24 13.56
CA GLY A 536 24.32 -8.23 13.77
C GLY A 536 25.34 -8.15 12.63
N ARG A 537 24.92 -8.43 11.38
CA ARG A 537 25.77 -8.30 10.19
C ARG A 537 25.94 -6.83 9.80
N ASP A 538 27.17 -6.37 9.65
CA ASP A 538 27.45 -5.01 9.16
C ASP A 538 27.22 -4.87 7.65
#